data_AF-A0A7C1CUS9-F1
#
_entry.id   AF-A0A7C1CUS9-F1
#
_cell.length_a   1.000
_cell.length_b   1.000
_cell.length_c   1.000
_cell.angle_alpha   90.00
_cell.angle_beta   90.00
_cell.angle_gamma   90.00
#
_symmetry.space_group_name_H-M   'P 1'
#
loop_
_entity.id
_entity.type
_entity.pdbx_description
1 polymer ?
#
loop_
_entity_poly.entity_id
_entity_poly.type
_entity_poly.pdbx_seq_one_letter_code
_entity_poly.pdbx_strand_id
1 'polypeptide(L)'
;FTLFLCIEEEPQLGKKGKIIMMDMLVEVPPASTFFLDALSDGLNTGIGFVWGLVTDTVSNIGGNKMMITSDSFTTHPLSSSLSAKIAMMMATKLSVEGNASAAVFAESSAVFTTYVPSGDEVTYSPQAPAPIPIVAASNVGGGKVVAISIAYAFTGTLMGIVPGNTDLFRAVVDW
;
A
#
# COMPACT_ATOMS: atom_id res chain seq x y z
N PHE A 1 -3.13 -0.04 18.25
CA PHE A 1 -2.33 1.20 18.23
C PHE A 1 -2.26 1.67 16.80
N THR A 2 -3.10 2.64 16.44
CA THR A 2 -3.06 3.28 15.11
C THR A 2 -2.25 4.55 15.28
N LEU A 3 -1.06 4.60 14.69
CA LEU A 3 -0.24 5.80 14.71
C LEU A 3 -0.80 6.76 13.66
N PHE A 4 -1.58 7.75 14.10
CA PHE A 4 -1.90 8.93 13.32
C PHE A 4 -0.88 10.01 13.64
N LEU A 5 -0.14 10.50 12.64
CA LEU A 5 0.65 11.71 12.78
C LEU A 5 -0.08 12.81 12.00
N CYS A 6 -1.04 13.47 12.66
CA CYS A 6 -1.76 14.62 12.11
C CYS A 6 -0.98 15.89 12.48
N ILE A 7 -0.29 16.50 11.52
CA ILE A 7 0.35 17.81 11.67
C ILE A 7 -0.07 18.61 10.43
N GLU A 8 -0.76 19.73 10.62
CA GLU A 8 -1.25 20.68 9.57
C GLU A 8 -0.56 20.49 8.20
N GLU A 9 -1.20 19.79 7.27
CA GLU A 9 -0.49 19.07 6.21
C GLU A 9 -0.20 19.88 4.95
N GLU A 10 -1.12 20.76 4.53
CA GLU A 10 -0.87 21.67 3.39
C GLU A 10 0.37 22.56 3.57
N PRO A 11 0.60 23.23 4.73
CA PRO A 11 1.80 24.03 4.90
C PRO A 11 3.09 23.19 5.01
N GLN A 12 3.02 21.87 5.26
CA GLN A 12 4.20 21.00 5.34
C GLN A 12 4.61 20.45 3.98
N LEU A 13 3.66 19.98 3.15
CA LEU A 13 3.97 19.53 1.79
C LEU A 13 4.47 20.70 0.92
N GLY A 14 3.89 21.89 1.08
CA GLY A 14 4.40 23.14 0.48
C GLY A 14 5.82 23.54 0.94
N LYS A 15 6.32 22.94 2.03
CA LYS A 15 7.68 23.11 2.57
C LYS A 15 8.58 21.89 2.30
N LYS A 16 8.23 21.05 1.32
CA LYS A 16 8.94 19.81 0.97
C LYS A 16 8.87 18.71 2.06
N GLY A 17 7.80 18.72 2.85
CA GLY A 17 7.52 17.65 3.81
C GLY A 17 7.34 16.29 3.14
N LYS A 18 7.46 15.22 3.96
CA LYS A 18 7.27 13.83 3.52
C LYS A 18 6.17 13.19 4.36
N ILE A 19 5.25 12.47 3.72
CA ILE A 19 4.19 11.71 4.37
C ILE A 19 4.29 10.25 3.94
N ILE A 20 4.19 9.34 4.91
CA ILE A 20 4.09 7.90 4.66
C ILE A 20 2.73 7.43 5.19
N MET A 21 1.87 6.97 4.28
CA MET A 21 0.55 6.43 4.56
C MET A 21 0.62 4.91 4.50
N MET A 22 0.16 4.22 5.55
CA MET A 22 0.18 2.78 5.61
C MET A 22 -1.12 2.25 6.19
N ASP A 23 -1.77 1.35 5.48
CA ASP A 23 -3.01 0.77 5.97
C ASP A 23 -2.76 -0.26 7.09
N MET A 24 -3.79 -0.52 7.88
CA MET A 24 -3.86 -1.65 8.81
C MET A 24 -5.21 -2.33 8.64
N LEU A 25 -5.29 -3.25 7.68
CA LEU A 25 -6.47 -4.05 7.42
C LEU A 25 -6.61 -5.15 8.49
N VAL A 26 -7.03 -4.73 9.69
CA VAL A 26 -7.21 -5.60 10.88
C VAL A 26 -8.67 -5.96 11.15
N GLU A 27 -9.63 -5.24 10.57
CA GLU A 27 -11.06 -5.35 10.85
C GLU A 27 -11.91 -5.14 9.58
N VAL A 28 -13.15 -5.62 9.58
CA VAL A 28 -14.14 -5.40 8.51
C VAL A 28 -15.38 -4.70 9.10
N PRO A 29 -15.78 -3.52 8.60
CA PRO A 29 -15.12 -2.74 7.54
C PRO A 29 -13.80 -2.11 8.04
N PRO A 30 -12.77 -2.02 7.20
CA PRO A 30 -11.47 -1.51 7.63
C PRO A 30 -11.50 0.01 7.73
N ALA A 31 -11.81 0.51 8.94
CA ALA A 31 -11.93 1.95 9.19
C ALA A 31 -10.66 2.73 8.81
N SER A 32 -9.47 2.13 8.94
CA SER A 32 -8.20 2.75 8.54
C SER A 32 -8.15 3.05 7.03
N THR A 33 -8.63 2.13 6.20
CA THR A 33 -8.66 2.30 4.74
C THR A 33 -9.50 3.53 4.36
N PHE A 34 -10.64 3.73 5.02
CA PHE A 34 -11.48 4.92 4.83
C PHE A 34 -10.75 6.23 5.11
N PHE A 35 -10.10 6.33 6.28
CA PHE A 35 -9.42 7.55 6.69
C PHE A 35 -8.22 7.86 5.79
N LEU A 36 -7.49 6.84 5.38
CA LEU A 36 -6.35 7.00 4.50
C LEU A 36 -6.77 7.41 3.09
N ASP A 37 -7.88 6.86 2.57
CA ASP A 37 -8.45 7.27 1.29
C ASP A 37 -8.86 8.75 1.32
N ALA A 38 -9.64 9.14 2.34
CA ALA A 38 -10.07 10.53 2.52
C ALA A 38 -8.89 11.50 2.74
N LEU A 39 -7.86 11.08 3.47
CA LEU A 39 -6.64 11.85 3.65
C LEU A 39 -5.91 12.06 2.33
N SER A 40 -5.75 10.98 1.57
CA SER A 40 -5.07 10.97 0.29
C SER A 40 -5.78 11.85 -0.75
N ASP A 41 -7.11 11.84 -0.74
CA ASP A 41 -7.95 12.74 -1.54
C ASP A 41 -7.80 14.20 -1.10
N GLY A 42 -7.87 14.47 0.22
CA GLY A 42 -7.68 15.81 0.77
C GLY A 42 -6.31 16.42 0.46
N LEU A 43 -5.29 15.57 0.34
CA LEU A 43 -3.94 15.94 -0.07
C LEU A 43 -3.75 15.99 -1.60
N ASN A 44 -4.77 15.62 -2.38
CA ASN A 44 -4.72 15.54 -3.84
C ASN A 44 -3.50 14.74 -4.34
N THR A 45 -3.25 13.59 -3.72
CA THR A 45 -2.07 12.78 -4.06
C THR A 45 -2.25 12.03 -5.37
N GLY A 46 -3.50 11.74 -5.78
CA GLY A 46 -3.83 10.82 -6.86
C GLY A 46 -3.64 9.34 -6.48
N ILE A 47 -3.51 9.03 -5.19
CA ILE A 47 -3.46 7.66 -4.66
C ILE A 47 -4.76 7.40 -3.91
N GLY A 48 -5.41 6.26 -4.11
CA GLY A 48 -6.55 5.83 -3.30
C GLY A 48 -6.30 4.50 -2.62
N PHE A 49 -6.90 4.31 -1.45
CA PHE A 49 -6.90 3.04 -0.71
C PHE A 49 -8.20 2.31 -1.00
N VAL A 50 -8.14 1.35 -1.94
CA VAL A 50 -9.35 0.67 -2.40
C VAL A 50 -9.81 -0.32 -1.33
N TRP A 51 -11.11 -0.36 -1.05
CA TRP A 51 -11.64 -1.30 -0.06
C TRP A 51 -11.69 -2.71 -0.60
N GLY A 52 -10.82 -3.56 -0.07
CA GLY A 52 -10.78 -4.95 -0.43
C GLY A 52 -9.50 -5.59 0.03
N LEU A 53 -9.21 -6.74 -0.54
CA LEU A 53 -8.12 -7.58 -0.11
C LEU A 53 -7.39 -8.16 -1.31
N VAL A 54 -6.07 -8.09 -1.28
CA VAL A 54 -5.20 -8.77 -2.23
C VAL A 54 -4.84 -10.14 -1.64
N THR A 55 -5.07 -11.19 -2.42
CA THR A 55 -4.68 -12.56 -2.08
C THR A 55 -3.90 -13.19 -3.21
N ASP A 56 -3.01 -14.13 -2.90
CA ASP A 56 -2.23 -14.84 -3.91
C ASP A 56 -2.00 -16.30 -3.52
N THR A 57 -2.38 -17.23 -4.41
CA THR A 57 -2.24 -18.68 -4.16
C THR A 57 -0.91 -19.26 -4.67
N VAL A 58 -0.14 -18.49 -5.43
CA VAL A 58 1.14 -18.89 -6.04
C VAL A 58 2.30 -18.17 -5.37
N SER A 59 2.23 -16.84 -5.29
CA SER A 59 3.32 -15.99 -4.77
C SER A 59 3.02 -15.59 -3.33
N ASN A 60 3.23 -16.53 -2.41
CA ASN A 60 2.96 -16.36 -0.99
C ASN A 60 4.00 -17.04 -0.09
N ILE A 61 3.90 -16.79 1.21
CA ILE A 61 4.73 -17.45 2.23
C ILE A 61 3.94 -18.59 2.87
N GLY A 62 4.51 -19.80 2.84
CA GLY A 62 4.00 -20.95 3.58
C GLY A 62 2.61 -21.43 3.16
N GLY A 63 2.16 -21.13 1.93
CA GLY A 63 0.83 -21.47 1.44
C GLY A 63 -0.28 -20.52 1.93
N ASN A 64 0.05 -19.48 2.70
CA ASN A 64 -0.94 -18.55 3.22
C ASN A 64 -1.30 -17.49 2.18
N LYS A 65 -2.47 -17.62 1.55
CA LYS A 65 -2.95 -16.71 0.50
C LYS A 65 -3.06 -15.23 0.92
N MET A 66 -3.09 -14.95 2.22
CA MET A 66 -3.16 -13.60 2.78
C MET A 66 -1.78 -12.95 2.93
N MET A 67 -0.70 -13.74 2.80
CA MET A 67 0.69 -13.31 2.94
C MET A 67 1.35 -13.34 1.56
N ILE A 68 1.08 -12.32 0.77
CA ILE A 68 1.57 -12.21 -0.61
C ILE A 68 3.04 -11.79 -0.62
N THR A 69 3.77 -12.23 -1.64
CA THR A 69 5.13 -11.77 -1.93
C THR A 69 5.17 -11.03 -3.26
N SER A 70 6.12 -10.11 -3.44
CA SER A 70 6.34 -9.47 -4.74
C SER A 70 7.81 -9.09 -4.97
N ASP A 71 8.30 -9.28 -6.19
CA ASP A 71 9.46 -8.58 -6.75
C ASP A 71 9.10 -7.78 -8.02
N SER A 72 7.81 -7.52 -8.24
CA SER A 72 7.30 -6.72 -9.35
C SER A 72 7.52 -5.21 -9.13
N PHE A 73 8.80 -4.81 -9.18
CA PHE A 73 9.25 -3.44 -9.01
C PHE A 73 9.17 -2.65 -10.32
N THR A 74 8.82 -1.36 -10.21
CA THR A 74 8.78 -0.47 -11.38
C THR A 74 10.09 0.30 -11.53
N THR A 75 10.19 1.11 -12.58
CA THR A 75 11.30 2.05 -12.80
C THR A 75 11.22 3.30 -11.92
N HIS A 76 10.26 3.37 -10.98
CA HIS A 76 10.14 4.50 -10.07
C HIS A 76 11.40 4.63 -9.17
N PRO A 77 11.92 5.83 -8.90
CA PRO A 77 13.13 6.00 -8.09
C PRO A 77 13.07 5.34 -6.70
N LEU A 78 11.89 5.33 -6.07
CA LEU A 78 11.65 4.67 -4.78
C LEU A 78 11.97 3.17 -4.81
N SER A 79 11.73 2.48 -5.92
CA SER A 79 11.96 1.04 -6.05
C SER A 79 13.28 0.67 -6.72
N SER A 80 14.06 1.66 -7.17
CA SER A 80 15.27 1.44 -7.97
C SER A 80 16.41 0.68 -7.28
N SER A 81 16.44 0.69 -5.94
CA SER A 81 17.41 -0.04 -5.12
C SER A 81 16.91 -1.40 -4.64
N LEU A 82 15.63 -1.71 -4.89
CA LEU A 82 15.02 -2.96 -4.44
C LEU A 82 15.43 -4.11 -5.36
N SER A 83 15.87 -5.21 -4.76
CA SER A 83 16.31 -6.42 -5.49
C SER A 83 15.84 -7.72 -4.84
N ALA A 84 15.51 -7.70 -3.55
CA ALA A 84 14.94 -8.83 -2.84
C ALA A 84 13.41 -8.72 -2.80
N LYS A 85 12.72 -9.87 -2.88
CA LYS A 85 11.27 -9.95 -2.70
C LYS A 85 10.83 -9.29 -1.40
N ILE A 86 9.71 -8.58 -1.49
CA ILE A 86 8.97 -8.07 -0.34
C ILE A 86 7.80 -9.01 -0.02
N ALA A 87 7.25 -8.88 1.18
CA ALA A 87 6.05 -9.59 1.60
C ALA A 87 5.09 -8.70 2.37
N MET A 88 3.80 -8.92 2.18
CA MET A 88 2.74 -8.15 2.80
C MET A 88 1.64 -9.08 3.29
N MET A 89 1.21 -8.88 4.52
CA MET A 89 0.10 -9.63 5.12
C MET A 89 -1.16 -8.77 5.09
N MET A 90 -2.27 -9.29 4.56
CA MET A 90 -3.56 -8.57 4.49
C MET A 90 -3.47 -7.26 3.69
N ALA A 91 -2.69 -7.24 2.60
CA ALA A 91 -2.54 -6.07 1.75
C ALA A 91 -3.87 -5.67 1.08
N THR A 92 -4.08 -4.36 0.93
CA THR A 92 -5.09 -3.82 0.02
C THR A 92 -4.49 -3.43 -1.34
N LYS A 93 -5.37 -3.08 -2.30
CA LYS A 93 -4.98 -2.47 -3.56
C LYS A 93 -4.93 -0.94 -3.40
N LEU A 94 -3.91 -0.32 -3.98
CA LEU A 94 -3.88 1.12 -4.19
C LEU A 94 -4.38 1.46 -5.60
N SER A 95 -5.21 2.50 -5.74
CA SER A 95 -5.42 3.16 -7.04
C SER A 95 -4.33 4.22 -7.24
N VAL A 96 -3.96 4.46 -8.50
CA VAL A 96 -2.98 5.48 -8.88
C VAL A 96 -3.50 6.24 -10.10
N GLU A 97 -3.51 7.55 -10.01
CA GLU A 97 -3.93 8.46 -11.08
C GLU A 97 -3.19 9.80 -11.01
N GLY A 98 -3.34 10.61 -12.05
CA GLY A 98 -2.73 11.94 -12.12
C GLY A 98 -1.21 11.90 -11.94
N ASN A 99 -0.72 12.53 -10.87
CA ASN A 99 0.71 12.64 -10.57
C ASN A 99 1.26 11.47 -9.73
N ALA A 100 0.40 10.53 -9.31
CA ALA A 100 0.83 9.35 -8.60
C ALA A 100 1.38 8.28 -9.55
N SER A 101 2.27 7.44 -9.04
CA SER A 101 2.77 6.27 -9.76
C SER A 101 3.01 5.09 -8.82
N ALA A 102 2.84 3.88 -9.35
CA ALA A 102 3.16 2.66 -8.62
C ALA A 102 4.68 2.46 -8.59
N ALA A 103 5.22 2.16 -7.40
CA ALA A 103 6.60 1.72 -7.22
C ALA A 103 6.70 0.19 -7.18
N VAL A 104 5.66 -0.47 -6.65
CA VAL A 104 5.60 -1.93 -6.56
C VAL A 104 4.17 -2.40 -6.86
N PHE A 105 4.07 -3.42 -7.71
CA PHE A 105 2.82 -4.14 -7.95
C PHE A 105 2.81 -5.47 -7.19
N ALA A 106 1.63 -6.03 -6.91
CA ALA A 106 1.53 -7.45 -6.58
C ALA A 106 1.88 -8.30 -7.81
N GLU A 107 2.25 -9.55 -7.57
CA GLU A 107 2.52 -10.51 -8.66
C GLU A 107 1.29 -10.72 -9.55
N SER A 108 1.53 -11.14 -10.80
CA SER A 108 0.44 -11.36 -11.77
C SER A 108 -0.53 -12.47 -11.38
N SER A 109 -0.14 -13.34 -10.43
CA SER A 109 -0.98 -14.36 -9.81
C SER A 109 -1.93 -13.83 -8.74
N ALA A 110 -1.73 -12.60 -8.28
CA ALA A 110 -2.52 -12.02 -7.21
C ALA A 110 -3.92 -11.63 -7.70
N VAL A 111 -4.91 -11.79 -6.83
CA VAL A 111 -6.32 -11.45 -7.06
C VAL A 111 -6.73 -10.41 -6.04
N PHE A 112 -7.32 -9.32 -6.51
CA PHE A 112 -7.98 -8.34 -5.66
C PHE A 112 -9.47 -8.66 -5.55
N THR A 113 -9.97 -8.72 -4.32
CA THR A 113 -11.38 -8.92 -3.99
C THR A 113 -11.90 -7.67 -3.30
N THR A 114 -12.80 -6.94 -3.97
CA THR A 114 -13.41 -5.72 -3.42
C THR A 114 -14.45 -6.09 -2.35
N TYR A 115 -14.52 -5.32 -1.28
CA TYR A 115 -15.63 -5.35 -0.33
C TYR A 115 -16.73 -4.41 -0.80
N VAL A 116 -17.90 -4.96 -1.11
CA VAL A 116 -19.07 -4.20 -1.58
C VAL A 116 -20.13 -4.27 -0.48
N PRO A 117 -20.40 -3.15 0.22
CA PRO A 117 -21.53 -3.08 1.15
C PRO A 117 -22.84 -3.36 0.41
N SER A 118 -23.64 -4.29 0.93
CA SER A 118 -24.95 -4.68 0.41
C SER A 118 -25.96 -4.72 1.56
N GLY A 119 -26.46 -3.54 1.95
CA GLY A 119 -27.30 -3.41 3.15
C GLY A 119 -26.48 -3.70 4.42
N ASP A 120 -26.93 -4.65 5.23
CA ASP A 120 -26.25 -5.10 6.46
C ASP A 120 -25.14 -6.15 6.19
N GLU A 121 -24.97 -6.58 4.93
CA GLU A 121 -23.99 -7.60 4.54
C GLU A 121 -22.84 -7.02 3.71
N VAL A 122 -21.67 -7.65 3.79
CA VAL A 122 -20.52 -7.36 2.91
C VAL A 122 -20.44 -8.45 1.86
N THR A 123 -20.54 -8.06 0.58
CA THR A 123 -20.36 -8.96 -0.56
C THR A 123 -18.95 -8.83 -1.13
N TYR A 124 -18.41 -9.93 -1.64
CA TYR A 124 -17.04 -10.02 -2.14
C TYR A 124 -17.06 -10.15 -3.66
N SER A 125 -16.40 -9.22 -4.37
CA SER A 125 -16.38 -9.22 -5.83
C SER A 125 -14.94 -9.27 -6.36
N PRO A 126 -14.50 -10.43 -6.89
CA PRO A 126 -13.21 -10.55 -7.56
C PRO A 126 -13.14 -9.58 -8.74
N GLN A 127 -12.06 -8.81 -8.82
CA GLN A 127 -11.79 -7.94 -9.95
C GLN A 127 -10.95 -8.66 -11.00
N ALA A 128 -11.12 -8.28 -12.27
CA ALA A 128 -10.29 -8.79 -13.36
C ALA A 128 -8.79 -8.56 -13.06
N PRO A 129 -7.90 -9.44 -13.53
CA PRO A 129 -6.46 -9.27 -13.33
C PRO A 129 -5.99 -8.02 -14.06
N ALA A 130 -5.77 -6.97 -13.29
CA ALA A 130 -5.02 -5.78 -13.66
C ALA A 130 -3.77 -5.73 -12.77
N PRO A 131 -2.71 -5.01 -13.15
CA PRO A 131 -1.65 -4.69 -12.21
C PRO A 131 -2.27 -4.13 -10.92
N ILE A 132 -1.89 -4.70 -9.77
CA ILE A 132 -2.40 -4.31 -8.45
C ILE A 132 -1.30 -3.51 -7.76
N PRO A 133 -1.34 -2.16 -7.75
CA PRO A 133 -0.37 -1.39 -7.00
C PRO A 133 -0.47 -1.70 -5.51
N ILE A 134 0.66 -1.98 -4.87
CA ILE A 134 0.75 -2.26 -3.43
C ILE A 134 1.72 -1.30 -2.71
N VAL A 135 2.53 -0.57 -3.48
CA VAL A 135 3.28 0.62 -3.06
C VAL A 135 3.14 1.69 -4.13
N ALA A 136 2.73 2.88 -3.74
CA ALA A 136 2.57 4.02 -4.65
C ALA A 136 3.24 5.28 -4.07
N ALA A 137 3.59 6.20 -4.95
CA ALA A 137 4.27 7.44 -4.59
C ALA A 137 3.71 8.60 -5.40
N SER A 138 3.68 9.78 -4.79
CA SER A 138 3.22 11.02 -5.42
C SER A 138 4.05 12.22 -4.94
N ASN A 139 4.15 13.25 -5.79
CA ASN A 139 4.72 14.54 -5.43
C ASN A 139 3.60 15.57 -5.34
N VAL A 140 3.44 16.18 -4.16
CA VAL A 140 2.37 17.14 -3.87
C VAL A 140 3.00 18.42 -3.32
N GLY A 141 2.77 19.55 -3.98
CA GLY A 141 3.24 20.86 -3.50
C GLY A 141 4.78 20.98 -3.32
N GLY A 142 5.57 20.12 -3.95
CA GLY A 142 7.02 20.02 -3.75
C GLY A 142 7.45 19.10 -2.61
N GLY A 143 6.51 18.54 -1.86
CA GLY A 143 6.68 17.44 -0.92
C GLY A 143 6.44 16.08 -1.56
N LYS A 144 6.60 15.03 -0.75
CA LYS A 144 6.53 13.63 -1.19
C LYS A 144 5.54 12.84 -0.34
N VAL A 145 4.76 12.00 -0.99
CA VAL A 145 3.83 11.10 -0.32
C VAL A 145 4.09 9.68 -0.80
N VAL A 146 4.25 8.74 0.13
CA VAL A 146 4.33 7.31 -0.15
C VAL A 146 3.15 6.62 0.50
N ALA A 147 2.44 5.80 -0.25
CA ALA A 147 1.40 4.92 0.25
C ALA A 147 1.85 3.46 0.16
N ILE A 148 1.62 2.72 1.24
CA ILE A 148 1.96 1.30 1.36
C ILE A 148 0.69 0.58 1.77
N SER A 149 0.34 -0.44 1.00
CA SER A 149 -0.94 -1.14 1.16
C SER A 149 -1.15 -1.79 2.53
N ILE A 150 -0.08 -2.04 3.31
CA ILE A 150 -0.20 -2.50 4.69
C ILE A 150 1.07 -2.24 5.51
N ALA A 151 0.91 -1.75 6.73
CA ALA A 151 1.98 -1.55 7.71
C ALA A 151 2.61 -2.87 8.22
N TYR A 152 1.89 -4.01 8.14
CA TYR A 152 2.39 -5.30 8.60
C TYR A 152 3.68 -5.76 7.90
N ALA A 153 3.97 -5.21 6.71
CA ALA A 153 5.25 -5.35 6.01
C ALA A 153 6.44 -5.02 6.93
N PHE A 154 6.30 -4.09 7.86
CA PHE A 154 7.37 -3.58 8.71
C PHE A 154 7.33 -4.07 10.16
N THR A 155 6.65 -5.19 10.41
CA THR A 155 6.77 -5.86 11.72
C THR A 155 8.13 -6.54 11.85
N GLY A 156 8.70 -6.54 13.07
CA GLY A 156 9.99 -7.17 13.34
C GLY A 156 10.04 -8.66 12.93
N THR A 157 8.92 -9.37 13.08
CA THR A 157 8.79 -10.75 12.61
C THR A 157 8.92 -10.83 11.09
N LEU A 158 8.12 -10.06 10.34
CA LEU A 158 8.10 -10.17 8.87
C LEU A 158 9.40 -9.63 8.25
N MET A 159 9.96 -8.55 8.78
CA MET A 159 11.28 -8.04 8.37
C MET A 159 12.42 -9.02 8.69
N GLY A 160 12.29 -9.81 9.76
CA GLY A 160 13.28 -10.83 10.12
C GLY A 160 13.27 -12.05 9.19
N ILE A 161 12.14 -12.37 8.58
CA ILE A 161 12.01 -13.50 7.64
C ILE A 161 12.08 -13.09 6.16
N VAL A 162 11.79 -11.82 5.84
CA VAL A 162 11.80 -11.26 4.48
C VAL A 162 12.69 -10.01 4.47
N PRO A 163 14.00 -10.15 4.19
CA PRO A 163 14.95 -9.03 4.22
C PRO A 163 14.55 -7.87 3.30
N GLY A 164 13.90 -8.16 2.16
CA GLY A 164 13.42 -7.14 1.22
C GLY A 164 12.46 -6.13 1.84
N ASN A 165 11.74 -6.47 2.92
CA ASN A 165 10.90 -5.50 3.63
C ASN A 165 11.73 -4.44 4.36
N THR A 166 12.93 -4.79 4.82
CA THR A 166 13.88 -3.82 5.40
C THR A 166 14.41 -2.89 4.32
N ASP A 167 14.71 -3.42 3.14
CA ASP A 167 15.19 -2.62 2.02
C ASP A 167 14.09 -1.69 1.49
N LEU A 168 12.84 -2.17 1.42
CA LEU A 168 11.68 -1.35 1.12
C LEU A 168 11.52 -0.21 2.13
N PHE A 169 11.60 -0.51 3.44
CA PHE A 169 11.49 0.52 4.48
C PHE A 169 12.55 1.62 4.30
N ARG A 170 13.81 1.22 4.07
CA ARG A 170 14.90 2.18 3.81
C ARG A 170 14.65 3.01 2.56
N ALA A 171 14.26 2.37 1.46
CA ALA A 171 14.00 3.05 0.21
C ALA A 171 12.86 4.08 0.32
N VAL A 172 11.81 3.77 1.10
CA VAL A 172 10.71 4.70 1.41
C VAL A 172 11.19 5.90 2.23
N VAL A 173 12.06 5.69 3.22
CA VAL A 173 12.59 6.77 4.07
C VAL A 173 13.56 7.67 3.30
N ASP A 174 14.41 7.07 2.47
CA ASP A 174 15.43 7.77 1.69
C ASP A 174 14.81 8.65 0.60
N TRP A 175 13.79 8.13 -0.10
CA TRP A 175 13.06 8.86 -1.14
C TRP A 175 12.37 10.10 -0.56
#